data_AF-A0A3P8HE58-F1
#
_entry.id   AF-A0A3P8HE58-F1
#
_cell.length_a   1.000
_cell.length_b   1.000
_cell.length_c   1.000
_cell.angle_alpha   90.00
_cell.angle_beta   90.00
_cell.angle_gamma   90.00
#
_symmetry.space_group_name_H-M   'P 1'
#
loop_
_entity.id
_entity.type
_entity.pdbx_description
1 polymer ?
#
loop_
_entity_poly.entity_id
_entity_poly.type
_entity_poly.pdbx_seq_one_letter_code
_entity_poly.pdbx_strand_id
1 'polypeptide(L)'
;MYISCLASDEFKVDIPIDDEQRIGAVCKRFNEQLIFSPCDTHIAYTVRDPVFNATFPPFPARGFANSITIKSRCYDAHLVIDGGMSYIFNDGAKAEFRIFPQDALRTVAFR
;
A
#
# COMPACT_ATOMS: atom_id res chain seq x y z
N MET A 1 1.01 -5.55 -20.36
CA MET A 1 0.62 -6.17 -21.65
C MET A 1 -0.77 -6.82 -21.58
N TYR A 2 -1.08 -7.67 -20.59
CA TYR A 2 -2.41 -8.34 -20.53
C TYR A 2 -3.58 -7.41 -20.13
N ILE A 3 -3.40 -6.54 -19.13
CA ILE A 3 -4.46 -5.64 -18.63
C ILE A 3 -4.88 -4.59 -19.66
N SER A 4 -3.94 -4.12 -20.48
CA SER A 4 -4.19 -3.09 -21.49
C SER A 4 -5.03 -3.60 -22.66
N CYS A 5 -4.82 -4.83 -23.15
CA CYS A 5 -5.69 -5.44 -24.16
C CYS A 5 -7.13 -5.61 -23.63
N LEU A 6 -7.27 -6.13 -22.41
CA LEU A 6 -8.59 -6.29 -21.78
C LEU A 6 -9.31 -4.95 -21.62
N ALA A 7 -8.60 -3.88 -21.27
CA ALA A 7 -9.17 -2.54 -21.19
C ALA A 7 -9.58 -1.99 -22.57
N SER A 8 -8.75 -2.16 -23.61
CA SER A 8 -9.10 -1.72 -24.97
C SER A 8 -10.38 -2.38 -25.47
N ASP A 9 -10.51 -3.69 -25.25
CA ASP A 9 -11.67 -4.48 -25.67
C ASP A 9 -12.95 -4.08 -24.90
N GLU A 10 -12.85 -3.90 -23.58
CA GLU A 10 -13.97 -3.52 -22.71
C GLU A 10 -14.48 -2.10 -23.02
N PHE A 11 -13.55 -1.14 -23.18
CA PHE A 11 -13.91 0.26 -23.38
C PHE A 11 -14.08 0.64 -24.86
N LYS A 12 -13.80 -0.28 -25.79
CA LYS A 12 -13.77 -0.04 -27.25
C LYS A 12 -12.91 1.16 -27.64
N VAL A 13 -11.79 1.35 -26.94
CA VAL A 13 -10.82 2.40 -27.21
C VAL A 13 -9.50 1.74 -27.57
N ASP A 14 -8.88 2.19 -28.66
CA ASP A 14 -7.56 1.71 -29.04
C ASP A 14 -6.51 2.36 -28.13
N ILE A 15 -5.97 1.58 -27.18
CA ILE A 15 -4.91 2.02 -26.28
C ILE A 15 -3.57 1.72 -26.95
N PRO A 16 -2.79 2.73 -27.39
CA PRO A 16 -1.48 2.52 -28.00
C PRO A 16 -0.49 2.02 -26.93
N ILE A 17 -0.31 0.69 -26.89
CA ILE A 17 0.53 -0.05 -25.93
C ILE A 17 2.01 -0.17 -26.36
N ASP A 18 2.36 0.40 -27.51
CA ASP A 18 3.68 0.43 -28.12
C ASP A 18 4.36 1.80 -28.00
N ASP A 19 3.63 2.83 -27.57
CA ASP A 19 4.17 4.16 -27.29
C ASP A 19 4.87 4.19 -25.92
N GLU A 20 6.17 3.87 -25.90
CA GLU A 20 7.00 3.88 -24.69
C GLU A 20 6.96 5.23 -23.95
N GLN A 21 6.86 6.35 -24.66
CA GLN A 21 6.80 7.68 -24.02
C GLN A 21 5.51 7.85 -23.24
N ARG A 22 4.37 7.45 -23.81
CA ARG A 22 3.07 7.51 -23.14
C ARG A 22 3.00 6.54 -21.95
N ILE A 23 3.52 5.33 -22.11
CA ILE A 23 3.62 4.37 -21.01
C ILE A 23 4.47 4.94 -19.88
N GLY A 24 5.63 5.51 -20.22
CA GLY A 24 6.50 6.19 -19.26
C GLY A 24 5.78 7.33 -18.53
N ALA A 25 5.01 8.15 -19.23
CA ALA A 25 4.22 9.24 -18.63
C ALA A 25 3.13 8.73 -17.68
N VAL A 26 2.40 7.67 -18.05
CA VAL A 26 1.38 7.05 -17.18
C VAL A 26 2.02 6.45 -15.94
N CYS A 27 3.09 5.68 -16.09
CA CYS A 27 3.85 5.11 -14.98
C CYS A 27 4.39 6.18 -14.05
N LYS A 28 4.96 7.26 -14.60
CA LYS A 28 5.45 8.40 -13.83
C LYS A 28 4.32 9.04 -13.03
N ARG A 29 3.20 9.37 -13.67
CA ARG A 29 2.04 9.98 -12.99
C ARG A 29 1.49 9.09 -11.88
N PHE A 30 1.42 7.78 -12.12
CA PHE A 30 0.97 6.82 -11.10
C PHE A 30 1.95 6.78 -9.92
N ASN A 31 3.25 6.70 -10.17
CA ASN A 31 4.28 6.67 -9.12
C ASN A 31 4.33 7.98 -8.32
N GLU A 32 4.15 9.13 -8.97
CA GLU A 32 4.06 10.43 -8.31
C GLU A 32 2.88 10.51 -7.34
N GLN A 33 1.76 9.82 -7.63
CA GLN A 33 0.62 9.73 -6.71
C GLN A 33 0.88 8.84 -5.49
N LEU A 34 1.92 7.99 -5.51
CA LEU A 34 2.31 7.17 -4.37
C LEU A 34 3.13 7.94 -3.33
N ILE A 35 3.72 9.08 -3.73
CA ILE A 35 4.53 9.91 -2.85
C ILE A 35 3.60 10.84 -2.07
N PHE A 36 3.56 10.67 -0.75
CA PHE A 36 2.90 11.61 0.16
C PHE A 36 3.93 12.43 0.93
N SER A 37 3.48 13.57 1.46
CA SER A 37 4.35 14.50 2.18
C SER A 37 5.05 13.78 3.34
N PRO A 38 6.36 13.98 3.56
CA PRO A 38 7.05 13.46 4.75
C PRO A 38 6.50 14.08 6.05
N CYS A 39 5.75 15.19 5.96
CA CYS A 39 5.08 15.82 7.08
C CYS A 39 3.64 15.31 7.28
N ASP A 40 3.13 14.42 6.42
CA ASP A 40 1.81 13.83 6.60
C ASP A 40 1.83 12.88 7.82
N THR A 41 0.85 13.05 8.71
CA THR A 41 0.73 12.25 9.94
C THR A 41 -0.21 11.06 9.79
N HIS A 42 -0.69 10.77 8.58
CA HIS A 42 -1.47 9.57 8.30
C HIS A 42 -0.57 8.37 7.97
N ILE A 43 -1.04 7.18 8.32
CA ILE A 43 -0.43 5.91 7.97
C ILE A 43 -1.06 5.41 6.66
N ALA A 44 -0.26 5.34 5.60
CA ALA A 44 -0.67 4.67 4.37
C ALA A 44 -0.64 3.14 4.59
N TYR A 45 -1.70 2.44 4.17
CA TYR A 45 -1.76 0.99 4.26
C TYR A 45 -2.10 0.35 2.92
N THR A 46 -1.68 -0.90 2.74
CA THR A 46 -2.09 -1.75 1.62
C THR A 46 -2.21 -3.20 2.10
N VAL A 47 -3.35 -3.83 1.82
CA VAL A 47 -3.57 -5.27 1.98
C VAL A 47 -3.28 -5.94 0.65
N ARG A 48 -2.36 -6.89 0.62
CA ARG A 48 -2.00 -7.64 -0.59
C ARG A 48 -2.82 -8.91 -0.70
N ASP A 49 -3.24 -9.22 -1.92
CA ASP A 49 -3.96 -10.43 -2.29
C ASP A 49 -5.12 -10.81 -1.36
N PRO A 50 -6.04 -9.87 -1.04
CA PRO A 50 -7.19 -10.18 -0.19
C PRO A 50 -8.11 -11.20 -0.89
N VAL A 51 -8.57 -12.19 -0.13
CA VAL A 51 -9.56 -13.17 -0.60
C VAL A 51 -10.95 -12.61 -0.37
N PHE A 52 -11.72 -12.45 -1.45
CA PHE A 52 -13.11 -12.01 -1.40
C PHE A 52 -14.08 -13.14 -1.75
N ASN A 53 -15.10 -13.34 -0.94
CA ASN A 53 -16.16 -14.34 -1.15
C ASN A 53 -17.40 -13.98 -0.30
N ALA A 54 -18.38 -14.89 -0.23
CA ALA A 54 -19.60 -14.68 0.56
C ALA A 54 -19.35 -14.47 2.06
N THR A 55 -18.25 -15.02 2.59
CA THR A 55 -17.83 -14.86 4.00
C THR A 55 -17.00 -13.59 4.19
N PHE A 56 -16.15 -13.24 3.21
CA PHE A 56 -15.25 -12.08 3.26
C PHE A 56 -15.64 -11.08 2.17
N PRO A 57 -16.51 -10.09 2.48
CA PRO A 57 -16.93 -9.11 1.49
C PRO A 57 -15.75 -8.21 1.07
N PRO A 58 -15.82 -7.60 -0.12
CA PRO A 58 -14.84 -6.61 -0.57
C PRO A 58 -14.67 -5.46 0.42
N PHE A 59 -13.43 -5.01 0.59
CA PHE A 59 -13.08 -3.84 1.40
C PHE A 59 -11.97 -3.02 0.73
N PRO A 60 -11.78 -1.74 1.12
CA PRO A 60 -10.67 -0.93 0.61
C PRO A 60 -9.32 -1.51 1.01
N ALA A 61 -8.65 -2.18 0.06
CA ALA A 61 -7.34 -2.82 0.27
C ALA A 61 -6.17 -1.81 0.25
N ARG A 62 -6.43 -0.51 0.12
CA ARG A 62 -5.46 0.57 0.21
C ARG A 62 -6.13 1.81 0.75
N GLY A 63 -5.41 2.60 1.53
CA GLY A 63 -5.89 3.89 2.01
C GLY A 63 -4.96 4.53 3.01
N PHE A 64 -5.50 5.49 3.74
CA PHE A 64 -4.83 6.20 4.82
C PHE A 64 -5.63 6.02 6.11
N ALA A 65 -4.93 5.97 7.24
CA ALA A 65 -5.52 5.85 8.56
C ALA A 65 -4.74 6.66 9.60
N ASN A 66 -5.42 7.17 10.63
CA ASN A 66 -4.75 7.81 11.77
C ASN A 66 -4.14 6.77 12.73
N SER A 67 -4.69 5.57 12.74
CA SER A 67 -4.19 4.43 13.51
C SER A 67 -4.62 3.13 12.84
N ILE A 68 -3.83 2.08 13.05
CA ILE A 68 -4.13 0.74 12.55
C ILE A 68 -4.01 -0.24 13.70
N THR A 69 -5.03 -1.07 13.91
CA THR A 69 -4.97 -2.18 14.84
C THR A 69 -5.10 -3.48 14.07
N ILE A 70 -4.14 -4.38 14.23
CA ILE A 70 -4.14 -5.70 13.62
C ILE A 70 -4.25 -6.74 14.73
N LYS A 71 -5.20 -7.66 14.59
CA LYS A 71 -5.30 -8.86 15.41
C LYS A 71 -5.06 -10.08 14.53
N SER A 72 -4.02 -10.84 14.82
CA SER A 72 -3.71 -12.03 14.06
C SER A 72 -4.72 -13.14 14.33
N ARG A 73 -5.07 -13.85 13.26
CA ARG A 73 -5.80 -15.13 13.26
C ARG A 73 -4.99 -16.24 12.59
N CYS A 74 -3.71 -15.99 12.33
CA CYS A 74 -2.84 -16.88 11.57
C CYS A 74 -2.11 -17.86 12.50
N TYR A 75 -1.91 -19.09 12.06
CA TYR A 75 -1.14 -20.07 12.83
C TYR A 75 0.37 -19.80 12.81
N ASP A 76 0.88 -19.31 11.67
CA ASP A 76 2.30 -19.02 11.44
C ASP A 76 2.42 -17.68 10.69
N ALA A 77 2.49 -16.58 11.45
CA ALA A 77 2.59 -15.24 10.87
C ALA A 77 3.71 -14.46 11.53
N HIS A 78 4.20 -13.45 10.80
CA HIS A 78 5.30 -12.61 11.21
C HIS A 78 4.95 -11.14 11.04
N LEU A 79 5.33 -10.33 12.03
CA LEU A 79 5.36 -8.87 11.92
C LEU A 79 6.78 -8.44 11.60
N VAL A 80 6.98 -7.84 10.43
CA VAL A 80 8.29 -7.35 9.97
C VAL A 80 8.33 -5.83 10.04
N ILE A 81 9.36 -5.29 10.68
CA ILE A 81 9.56 -3.83 10.84
C ILE A 81 10.85 -3.45 10.11
N ASP A 82 10.76 -2.46 9.22
CA ASP A 82 11.83 -1.88 8.40
C ASP A 82 12.70 -2.87 7.62
N GLY A 83 12.24 -4.12 7.47
CA GLY A 83 12.99 -5.21 6.86
C GLY A 83 14.13 -5.79 7.72
N GLY A 84 14.40 -5.22 8.90
CA GLY A 84 15.50 -5.65 9.77
C GLY A 84 15.07 -6.54 10.95
N MET A 85 13.82 -6.43 11.40
CA MET A 85 13.30 -7.17 12.55
C MET A 85 12.05 -7.95 12.19
N SER A 86 11.93 -9.18 12.71
CA SER A 86 10.76 -10.04 12.54
C SER A 86 10.33 -10.60 13.88
N TYR A 87 9.04 -10.51 14.18
CA TYR A 87 8.42 -11.00 15.40
C TYR A 87 7.37 -12.05 15.06
N ILE A 88 7.28 -13.12 15.85
CA ILE A 88 6.18 -14.08 15.75
C ILE A 88 4.87 -13.36 16.05
N PHE A 89 3.89 -13.52 15.17
CA PHE A 89 2.61 -12.81 15.18
C PHE A 89 1.44 -13.77 14.94
N ASN A 90 1.43 -14.88 15.67
CA ASN A 90 0.44 -15.96 15.55
C ASN A 90 -0.92 -15.58 16.18
N ASP A 91 -1.90 -16.48 16.13
CA ASP A 91 -3.28 -16.24 16.55
C ASP A 91 -3.35 -15.62 17.95
N GLY A 92 -4.15 -14.57 18.07
CA GLY A 92 -4.31 -13.80 19.30
C GLY A 92 -3.30 -12.66 19.46
N ALA A 93 -2.19 -12.65 18.73
CA ALA A 93 -1.26 -11.52 18.72
C ALA A 93 -1.94 -10.23 18.22
N LYS A 94 -1.55 -9.10 18.81
CA LYS A 94 -2.11 -7.78 18.48
C LYS A 94 -0.98 -6.77 18.27
N ALA A 95 -1.10 -5.98 17.21
CA ALA A 95 -0.24 -4.84 16.92
C ALA A 95 -1.09 -3.58 16.76
N GLU A 96 -0.57 -2.47 17.27
CA GLU A 96 -1.18 -1.16 17.12
C GLU A 96 -0.14 -0.19 16.55
N PHE A 97 -0.52 0.50 15.47
CA PHE A 97 0.30 1.48 14.79
C PHE A 97 -0.35 2.84 14.96
N ARG A 98 0.42 3.80 15.49
CA ARG A 98 0.03 5.19 15.69
C ARG A 98 1.22 6.09 15.40
N ILE A 99 0.95 7.30 14.91
CA ILE A 99 1.95 8.33 14.73
C ILE A 99 1.85 9.31 15.91
N PHE A 100 2.96 9.51 16.60
CA PHE A 100 3.09 10.47 17.69
C PHE A 100 4.06 11.58 17.27
N PRO A 101 3.66 12.87 17.28
CA PRO A 101 4.52 13.98 16.88
C PRO A 101 5.84 14.07 17.67
N GLN A 102 5.87 13.53 18.88
CA GLN A 102 7.04 13.51 19.75
C GLN A 102 8.15 12.59 19.22
N ASP A 103 7.79 11.55 18.46
CA ASP A 103 8.69 10.56 17.89
C ASP A 103 9.18 10.93 16.48
N ALA A 104 8.87 12.16 16.02
CA ALA A 104 9.27 12.63 14.70
C ALA A 104 10.79 12.68 14.55
N LEU A 105 11.32 12.03 13.51
CA LEU A 105 12.71 12.15 13.10
C LEU A 105 13.04 13.60 12.75
N ARG A 106 14.16 14.11 13.28
CA ARG A 106 14.65 15.46 13.03
C ARG A 106 15.87 15.41 12.12
N THR A 107 15.86 16.22 11.06
CA THR A 107 16.99 16.37 10.16
C THR A 107 17.72 17.68 10.47
N VAL A 108 19.04 17.60 10.64
CA VAL A 108 19.90 18.79 10.71
C VAL A 108 20.29 19.19 9.29
N ALA A 109 19.90 20.40 8.87
CA ALA A 109 20.31 20.97 7.59
C ALA A 109 21.48 21.93 7.81
N PHE A 110 22.64 21.62 7.23
CA PHE A 110 23.77 22.54 7.18
C PHE A 110 23.58 23.49 5.99
N ARG A 111 23.88 24.77 6.22
CA ARG A 111 23.94 25.82 5.19
C ARG A 111 25.38 26.25 5.00
#